data_AF-A0A940UCB5-F1
#
_entry.id   AF-A0A940UCB5-F1
#
_cell.length_a   1.000
_cell.length_b   1.000
_cell.length_c   1.000
_cell.angle_alpha   90.00
_cell.angle_beta   90.00
_cell.angle_gamma   90.00
#
_symmetry.space_group_name_H-M   'P 1'
#
loop_
_entity.id
_entity.type
_entity.pdbx_description
1 polymer ?
#
loop_
_entity_poly.entity_id
_entity_poly.type
_entity_poly.pdbx_seq_one_letter_code
_entity_poly.pdbx_strand_id
1 'polypeptide(L)' 'MFESQYNDEMEAEVTRLEAHKRAVAAGHPEWPNACAGCGAELAVSAGDKCGRCS' A
#
# COMPACT_ATOMS: atom_id res chain seq x y z
N MET A 1 22.89 -8.01 17.75
CA MET A 1 22.09 -6.90 17.22
C MET A 1 21.29 -7.45 16.04
N PHE A 2 20.17 -8.11 16.31
CA PHE A 2 19.37 -8.86 15.33
C PHE A 2 17.91 -8.35 15.28
N GLU A 3 17.57 -7.38 16.14
CA GLU A 3 16.21 -6.90 16.35
C GLU A 3 15.80 -5.79 15.36
N SER A 4 16.75 -5.19 14.62
CA SER A 4 16.45 -4.11 13.68
C SER A 4 16.01 -4.60 12.29
N GLN A 5 16.59 -5.70 11.78
CA GLN A 5 16.24 -6.24 10.45
C GLN A 5 14.82 -6.82 10.40
N TYR A 6 14.35 -7.41 11.51
CA TYR A 6 12.98 -7.91 11.60
C TYR A 6 11.93 -6.78 11.54
N ASN A 7 12.33 -5.56 11.89
CA ASN A 7 11.41 -4.42 11.91
C ASN A 7 11.18 -3.90 10.49
N ASP A 8 12.23 -3.81 9.66
CA ASP A 8 12.13 -3.26 8.30
C ASP A 8 11.33 -4.18 7.36
N GLU A 9 11.53 -5.50 7.45
CA GLU A 9 10.74 -6.46 6.66
C GLU A 9 9.27 -6.50 7.10
N MET A 10 9.01 -6.33 8.40
CA MET A 10 7.65 -6.32 8.94
C MET A 10 6.93 -5.01 8.60
N GLU A 11 7.62 -3.87 8.67
CA GLU A 11 7.11 -2.57 8.20
C GLU A 11 6.75 -2.62 6.71
N ALA A 12 7.61 -3.23 5.88
CA ALA A 12 7.33 -3.42 4.45
C ALA A 12 6.08 -4.30 4.23
N GLU A 13 5.91 -5.37 5.01
CA GLU A 13 4.71 -6.22 4.97
C GLU A 13 3.45 -5.45 5.37
N VAL A 14 3.51 -4.68 6.46
CA VAL A 14 2.40 -3.85 6.93
C VAL A 14 2.01 -2.84 5.85
N THR A 15 2.99 -2.19 5.22
CA THR A 15 2.75 -1.23 4.13
C THR A 15 2.05 -1.91 2.94
N ARG A 16 2.46 -3.13 2.57
CA ARG A 16 1.78 -3.93 1.53
C ARG A 16 0.35 -4.31 1.91
N LEU A 17 0.13 -4.73 3.16
CA LEU A 17 -1.19 -5.10 3.66
C LEU A 17 -2.13 -3.89 3.72
N GLU A 18 -1.64 -2.72 4.11
CA GLU A 18 -2.41 -1.48 4.11
C GLU A 18 -2.77 -1.01 2.70
N ALA A 19 -1.84 -1.13 1.75
CA ALA A 19 -2.07 -0.86 0.34
C ALA A 19 -3.16 -1.80 -0.24
N HIS A 20 -3.07 -3.10 0.05
CA HIS A 20 -4.09 -4.07 -0.36
C HIS A 20 -5.44 -3.81 0.31
N LYS A 21 -5.46 -3.43 1.60
CA LYS A 21 -6.70 -3.02 2.28
C LYS A 21 -7.34 -1.82 1.61
N ARG A 22 -6.56 -0.86 1.13
CA ARG A 22 -7.05 0.30 0.38
C ARG A 22 -7.62 -0.09 -0.98
N ALA A 23 -6.96 -1.02 -1.68
CA ALA A 23 -7.49 -1.60 -2.92
C ALA A 23 -8.85 -2.28 -2.69
N VAL A 24 -8.95 -3.11 -1.66
CA VAL A 24 -10.22 -3.75 -1.24
C VAL A 24 -11.27 -2.70 -0.87
N ALA A 25 -10.90 -1.64 -0.13
CA ALA A 25 -11.82 -0.57 0.25
C ALA A 25 -12.31 0.26 -0.94
N ALA A 26 -11.50 0.38 -2.00
CA ALA A 26 -11.90 0.99 -3.27
C ALA A 26 -12.81 0.09 -4.12
N GLY A 27 -13.07 -1.15 -3.68
CA GLY A 27 -13.91 -2.12 -4.38
C GLY A 27 -13.13 -3.02 -5.35
N HIS A 28 -11.80 -2.96 -5.33
CA HIS A 28 -10.92 -3.69 -6.24
C HIS A 28 -9.92 -4.56 -5.46
N PRO A 29 -10.36 -5.72 -4.94
CA PRO A 29 -9.48 -6.67 -4.26
C PRO A 29 -8.39 -7.26 -5.16
N GLU A 30 -8.53 -7.14 -6.48
CA GLU A 30 -7.54 -7.56 -7.47
C GLU A 30 -6.36 -6.58 -7.61
N TRP A 31 -6.47 -5.37 -7.08
CA TRP A 31 -5.43 -4.35 -7.20
C TRP A 31 -4.37 -4.47 -6.10
N PRO A 32 -3.09 -4.29 -6.44
CA PRO A 32 -2.02 -4.32 -5.44
C PRO A 32 -2.10 -3.13 -4.47
N ASN A 33 -2.60 -1.99 -4.94
CA ASN A 33 -2.82 -0.78 -4.15
C ASN A 33 -3.86 0.10 -4.86
N ALA A 34 -4.56 0.93 -4.09
CA ALA A 34 -5.42 1.97 -4.61
C ALA A 34 -5.15 3.32 -3.94
N CYS A 35 -5.28 4.38 -4.71
CA CYS A 35 -5.07 5.74 -4.25
C CYS A 35 -6.08 6.10 -3.16
N ALA A 36 -5.59 6.53 -1.99
CA ALA A 36 -6.45 6.90 -0.87
C ALA A 36 -7.41 8.07 -1.20
N GLY A 37 -7.04 8.93 -2.14
CA GLY A 37 -7.85 10.09 -2.53
C GLY A 37 -8.93 9.83 -3.60
N CYS A 38 -8.66 8.99 -4.59
CA CYS A 38 -9.56 8.79 -5.73
C CYS A 38 -9.88 7.32 -6.03
N GLY A 39 -9.30 6.39 -5.29
CA GLY A 39 -9.47 4.95 -5.51
C GLY A 39 -8.78 4.42 -6.75
N ALA A 40 -8.01 5.20 -7.52
CA ALA A 40 -7.36 4.70 -8.74
C ALA A 40 -6.28 3.63 -8.44
N GLU A 41 -6.11 2.67 -9.35
CA GLU A 41 -5.08 1.64 -9.26
C GLU A 41 -3.68 2.26 -9.14
N LEU A 42 -2.92 1.79 -8.15
CA LEU A 42 -1.53 2.17 -7.91
C LEU A 42 -0.65 0.94 -8.13
N ALA A 43 0.24 1.01 -9.13
CA ALA A 43 1.19 -0.07 -9.40
C ALA A 43 2.25 -0.24 -8.29
N VAL A 44 2.37 0.73 -7.36
CA VAL A 44 3.39 0.75 -6.31
C VAL A 44 2.70 0.81 -4.95
N SER A 45 3.03 -0.12 -4.05
CA SER A 45 2.50 -0.17 -2.66
C SER A 45 3.09 0.91 -1.74
N ALA A 46 4.21 1.52 -2.13
CA ALA A 46 4.89 2.56 -1.36
C ALA A 46 4.25 3.96 -1.50
N GLY A 47 3.34 4.16 -2.46
CA GLY A 47 2.65 5.44 -2.65
C GLY A 47 1.21 5.36 -2.15
N ASP A 48 0.77 6.34 -1.36
CA ASP A 48 -0.64 6.40 -0.92
C ASP A 48 -1.54 7.17 -1.89
N LYS A 49 -0.92 7.95 -2.78
CA LYS A 49 -1.60 8.84 -3.72
C LYS A 49 -1.06 8.64 -5.13
N CYS A 50 -1.95 8.60 -6.10
CA CYS A 50 -1.55 8.65 -7.51
C CYS A 50 -1.06 10.05 -7.87
N GLY A 51 -0.31 10.20 -8.97
CA GLY A 51 0.19 11.51 -9.45
C GLY A 51 -0.92 12.52 -9.84
N ARG A 52 -2.19 12.12 -9.74
CA ARG A 52 -3.36 12.98 -9.90
C ARG A 52 -3.87 13.54 -8.57
N CYS A 53 -3.57 12.87 -7.47
CA CYS A 53 -3.91 13.25 -6.10
C CYS A 53 -2.68 13.71 -5.29
N SER A 54 -1.48 13.64 -5.89
CA SER A 54 -0.22 14.16 -5.33
C SER A 54 -0.30 15.67 -5.11
#